data_AF-A0A920JKM6-F1
#
_entry.id   AF-A0A920JKM6-F1
#
_cell.length_a   1.000
_cell.length_b   1.000
_cell.length_c   1.000
_cell.angle_alpha   90.00
_cell.angle_beta   90.00
_cell.angle_gamma   90.00
#
_symmetry.space_group_name_H-M   'P 1'
#
loop_
_entity.id
_entity.type
_entity.pdbx_description
1 polymer ?
#
loop_
_entity_poly.entity_id
_entity_poly.type
_entity_poly.pdbx_seq_one_letter_code
_entity_poly.pdbx_strand_id
1 'polypeptide(L)'
;MTYGYPDPEYINFYYGHGLILLGVGMPVFVLKERPQFADFIFVVKVTLAMTAIIFILNHLLGEGANFWYLKDKPNGDTIINLFPSAPFHILGLIPAAIFAFYLTYLPYQLKDKISGS
;
A
#
# COMPACT_ATOMS: atom_id res chain seq x y z
N MET A 1 10.80 -2.48 -14.78
CA MET A 1 10.36 -2.51 -16.18
C MET A 1 11.46 -1.92 -17.02
N THR A 2 11.88 -2.66 -18.04
CA THR A 2 12.93 -2.22 -18.96
C THR A 2 12.34 -1.42 -20.13
N TYR A 3 11.07 -1.68 -20.47
CA TYR A 3 10.37 -1.07 -21.60
C TYR A 3 9.14 -0.26 -21.14
N GLY A 4 8.85 0.81 -21.89
CA GLY A 4 7.69 1.69 -21.68
C GLY A 4 6.50 1.31 -22.57
N TYR A 5 5.38 2.01 -22.43
CA TYR A 5 4.24 1.88 -23.34
C TYR A 5 4.67 2.12 -24.80
N PRO A 6 4.20 1.32 -25.79
CA PRO A 6 3.19 0.26 -25.73
C PRO A 6 3.76 -1.18 -25.64
N ASP A 7 4.95 -1.38 -25.08
CA ASP A 7 5.59 -2.70 -25.06
C ASP A 7 4.76 -3.78 -24.33
N PRO A 8 4.74 -5.04 -24.79
CA PRO A 8 4.04 -6.14 -24.10
C PRO A 8 4.46 -6.35 -22.64
N GLU A 9 5.71 -6.11 -22.25
CA GLU A 9 6.15 -6.17 -20.85
C GLU A 9 5.42 -5.12 -20.00
N TYR A 10 5.37 -3.89 -20.51
CA TYR A 10 4.65 -2.78 -19.89
C TYR A 10 3.17 -3.13 -19.74
N ILE A 11 2.52 -3.55 -20.84
CA ILE A 11 1.08 -3.89 -20.84
C ILE A 11 0.80 -5.02 -19.85
N ASN A 12 1.57 -6.11 -19.88
CA ASN A 12 1.37 -7.24 -18.95
C ASN A 12 1.59 -6.85 -17.50
N PHE A 13 2.59 -6.01 -17.20
CA PHE A 13 2.83 -5.50 -15.86
C PHE A 13 1.61 -4.73 -15.35
N TYR A 14 1.14 -3.72 -16.08
CA TYR A 14 0.03 -2.88 -15.63
C TYR A 14 -1.32 -3.60 -15.67
N TYR A 15 -1.51 -4.53 -16.60
CA TYR A 15 -2.68 -5.41 -16.62
C TYR A 15 -2.73 -6.27 -15.35
N GLY A 16 -1.63 -6.96 -15.02
CA GLY A 16 -1.53 -7.78 -13.81
C GLY A 16 -1.73 -6.98 -12.52
N HIS A 17 -1.17 -5.78 -12.43
CA HIS A 17 -1.39 -4.89 -11.29
C HIS A 17 -2.84 -4.39 -11.21
N GLY A 18 -3.47 -4.10 -12.35
CA GLY A 18 -4.88 -3.75 -12.42
C GLY A 18 -5.81 -4.84 -11.91
N LEU A 19 -5.46 -6.12 -12.12
CA LEU A 19 -6.23 -7.26 -11.61
C LEU A 19 -6.25 -7.33 -10.08
N ILE A 20 -5.25 -6.78 -9.38
CA ILE A 20 -5.27 -6.69 -7.91
C ILE A 20 -6.41 -5.77 -7.45
N LEU A 21 -6.58 -4.62 -8.11
CA LEU A 21 -7.67 -3.68 -7.79
C LEU A 21 -9.03 -4.31 -8.10
N LEU A 22 -9.14 -5.06 -9.20
CA LEU A 22 -10.35 -5.81 -9.52
C LEU A 22 -10.64 -6.88 -8.46
N GLY A 23 -9.63 -7.64 -8.04
CA GLY A 23 -9.76 -8.67 -7.02
C GLY A 23 -10.24 -8.13 -5.68
N VAL A 24 -9.68 -7.01 -5.21
CA VAL A 24 -10.12 -6.34 -3.97
C VAL A 24 -11.48 -5.65 -4.14
N GLY A 25 -11.78 -5.15 -5.34
CA GLY A 25 -13.07 -4.53 -5.65
C GLY A 25 -14.23 -5.51 -5.71
N MET A 26 -14.00 -6.78 -6.07
CA MET A 26 -15.05 -7.80 -6.21
C MET A 26 -15.89 -7.99 -4.92
N PRO A 27 -15.30 -8.25 -3.73
CA PRO A 27 -16.07 -8.32 -2.49
C PRO A 27 -16.89 -7.04 -2.22
N VAL A 28 -16.31 -5.88 -2.45
CA VAL A 28 -16.94 -4.58 -2.17
C VAL A 28 -18.13 -4.33 -3.10
N PHE A 29 -17.94 -4.50 -4.41
CA PHE A 29 -18.92 -4.08 -5.41
C PHE A 29 -19.92 -5.18 -5.76
N VAL A 30 -19.49 -6.44 -5.79
CA VAL A 30 -20.32 -7.58 -6.20
C VAL A 30 -20.94 -8.26 -4.98
N LEU A 31 -20.13 -8.64 -3.99
CA LEU A 31 -20.62 -9.32 -2.79
C LEU A 31 -21.25 -8.35 -1.77
N LYS A 32 -21.12 -7.03 -2.01
CA LYS A 32 -21.61 -5.97 -1.13
C LYS A 32 -21.00 -6.02 0.28
N GLU A 33 -19.81 -6.61 0.40
CA GLU A 33 -19.03 -6.61 1.64
C GLU A 33 -18.48 -5.21 1.89
N ARG A 34 -19.12 -4.50 2.82
CA ARG A 34 -18.83 -3.11 3.08
C ARG A 34 -17.68 -2.98 4.08
N PRO A 35 -16.59 -2.25 3.75
CA PRO A 35 -15.53 -1.97 4.71
C PRO A 35 -16.04 -1.19 5.94
N GLN A 36 -15.69 -1.68 7.12
CA GLN A 36 -15.95 -1.06 8.43
C GLN A 36 -14.67 -0.46 9.02
N PHE A 37 -14.81 0.42 10.01
CA PHE A 37 -13.64 0.96 10.72
C PHE A 37 -12.83 -0.15 11.40
N ALA A 38 -13.50 -1.19 11.90
CA ALA A 38 -12.84 -2.36 12.48
C ALA A 38 -11.91 -3.06 11.48
N ASP A 39 -12.32 -3.15 10.20
CA ASP A 39 -11.51 -3.75 9.13
C ASP A 39 -10.28 -2.90 8.83
N PHE A 40 -10.42 -1.57 8.82
CA PHE A 40 -9.29 -0.65 8.70
C PHE A 40 -8.26 -0.90 9.82
N ILE A 41 -8.71 -0.97 11.08
CA ILE A 41 -7.83 -1.25 12.23
C ILE A 41 -7.20 -2.64 12.12
N PHE A 42 -7.96 -3.64 11.69
CA PHE A 42 -7.45 -5.00 11.49
C PHE A 42 -6.34 -5.03 10.45
N VAL A 43 -6.55 -4.43 9.27
CA VAL A 43 -5.54 -4.39 8.22
C VAL A 43 -4.32 -3.59 8.65
N VAL A 44 -4.47 -2.44 9.32
CA VAL A 44 -3.31 -1.69 9.86
C VAL A 44 -2.46 -2.56 10.78
N LYS A 45 -3.08 -3.34 11.68
CA LYS A 45 -2.36 -4.27 12.57
C LYS A 45 -1.63 -5.36 11.78
N VAL A 46 -2.29 -5.99 10.83
CA VAL A 46 -1.69 -7.02 9.97
C VAL A 46 -0.54 -6.44 9.16
N THR A 47 -0.71 -5.27 8.55
CA THR A 47 0.33 -4.59 7.78
C THR A 47 1.53 -4.25 8.64
N LEU A 48 1.34 -3.71 9.86
CA LEU A 48 2.45 -3.44 10.77
C LEU A 48 3.20 -4.73 11.19
N ALA A 49 2.47 -5.82 11.44
CA ALA A 49 3.08 -7.12 11.70
C ALA A 49 3.88 -7.63 10.48
N MET A 50 3.32 -7.50 9.28
CA MET A 50 4.01 -7.83 8.03
C MET A 50 5.21 -6.93 7.79
N THR A 51 5.16 -5.64 8.13
CA THR A 51 6.31 -4.72 8.04
C THR A 51 7.47 -5.24 8.87
N ALA A 52 7.24 -5.72 10.09
CA ALA A 52 8.30 -6.33 10.91
C ALA A 52 8.89 -7.59 10.25
N ILE A 53 8.04 -8.47 9.71
CA ILE A 53 8.47 -9.68 8.99
C ILE A 53 9.30 -9.32 7.75
N ILE A 54 8.81 -8.39 6.92
CA ILE A 54 9.49 -7.96 5.69
C ILE A 54 10.78 -7.24 6.01
N PHE A 55 10.84 -6.45 7.09
CA PHE A 55 12.06 -5.85 7.57
C PHE A 55 13.12 -6.92 7.88
N ILE A 56 12.75 -7.99 8.58
CA ILE A 56 13.66 -9.12 8.85
C ILE A 56 14.10 -9.78 7.52
N LEU A 57 13.15 -10.08 6.62
CA LEU A 57 13.46 -10.70 5.33
C LEU A 57 14.40 -9.84 4.47
N ASN A 58 14.22 -8.52 4.47
CA ASN A 58 15.10 -7.57 3.79
C ASN A 58 16.55 -7.64 4.28
N HIS A 59 16.78 -7.99 5.55
CA HIS A 59 18.12 -8.19 6.09
C HIS A 59 18.65 -9.59 5.77
N LEU A 60 17.80 -10.62 5.84
CA LEU A 60 18.18 -11.99 5.52
C LEU A 60 18.54 -12.19 4.04
N LEU A 61 17.86 -11.48 3.13
CA LEU A 61 18.06 -11.58 1.68
C LEU A 61 19.26 -10.75 1.16
N GLY A 62 19.88 -9.92 2.01
CA GLY A 62 21.11 -9.19 1.68
C GLY A 62 20.92 -7.84 0.99
N GLU A 63 21.97 -7.36 0.31
CA GLU A 63 22.08 -5.97 -0.18
C GLU A 63 21.06 -5.58 -1.24
N GLY A 64 20.60 -6.53 -2.08
CA GLY A 64 19.63 -6.23 -3.14
C GLY A 64 18.17 -6.15 -2.70
N ALA A 65 17.84 -6.58 -1.48
CA ALA A 65 16.46 -6.64 -1.01
C ALA A 65 16.03 -5.32 -0.38
N ASN A 66 15.03 -4.66 -0.98
CA ASN A 66 14.42 -3.45 -0.42
C ASN A 66 12.89 -3.47 -0.58
N PHE A 67 12.27 -4.55 -0.12
CA PHE A 67 10.83 -4.70 -0.14
C PHE A 67 10.17 -3.64 0.73
N TRP A 68 9.07 -3.07 0.20
CA TRP A 68 8.30 -2.00 0.83
C TRP A 68 9.12 -0.75 1.17
N TYR A 69 10.30 -0.59 0.54
CA TYR A 69 11.21 0.52 0.78
C TYR A 69 11.60 0.66 2.26
N LEU A 70 11.78 -0.45 2.97
CA LEU A 70 12.11 -0.45 4.39
C LEU A 70 13.62 -0.30 4.66
N LYS A 71 14.50 -0.55 3.69
CA LYS A 71 15.94 -0.29 3.84
C LYS A 71 16.30 1.09 3.29
N ASP A 72 15.90 1.36 2.06
CA ASP A 72 16.26 2.58 1.33
C ASP A 72 15.05 3.23 0.66
N LYS A 73 15.16 4.52 0.36
CA LYS A 73 14.17 5.29 -0.39
C LYS A 73 14.09 4.78 -1.85
N PRO A 74 12.92 4.85 -2.52
CA PRO A 74 12.84 4.52 -3.94
C PRO A 74 13.73 5.43 -4.78
N ASN A 75 14.27 4.88 -5.87
CA ASN A 75 14.91 5.68 -6.91
C ASN A 75 13.83 6.45 -7.68
N GLY A 76 13.96 7.78 -7.77
CA GLY A 76 13.04 8.66 -8.49
C GLY A 76 12.31 9.66 -7.58
N ASP A 77 11.40 10.42 -8.20
CA ASP A 77 10.62 11.45 -7.50
C ASP A 77 9.31 10.86 -6.98
N THR A 78 9.23 10.74 -5.65
CA THR A 78 8.07 10.24 -4.92
C THR A 78 7.78 11.12 -3.71
N ILE A 79 6.64 10.93 -3.06
CA ILE A 79 6.35 11.61 -1.78
C ILE A 79 7.38 11.25 -0.69
N ILE A 80 8.01 10.07 -0.77
CA ILE A 80 9.03 9.63 0.20
C ILE A 80 10.27 10.54 0.14
N ASN A 81 10.49 11.26 -0.96
CA ASN A 81 11.59 12.22 -1.07
C ASN A 81 11.49 13.33 -0.01
N LEU A 82 10.27 13.67 0.44
CA LEU A 82 10.01 14.65 1.51
C LEU A 82 10.35 14.13 2.92
N PHE A 83 10.57 12.83 3.08
CA PHE A 83 10.90 12.21 4.38
C PHE A 83 12.41 12.26 4.65
N PRO A 84 12.85 12.06 5.92
CA PRO A 84 14.27 12.00 6.27
C PRO A 84 15.08 11.01 5.42
N SER A 85 16.41 11.06 5.51
CA SER A 85 17.26 10.06 4.88
C SER A 85 17.06 8.67 5.51
N ALA A 86 17.36 7.62 4.76
CA ALA A 86 17.39 6.27 5.30
C ALA A 86 18.35 6.16 6.50
N PRO A 87 18.02 5.37 7.53
CA PRO A 87 16.82 4.53 7.68
C PRO A 87 15.60 5.27 8.27
N PHE A 88 15.72 6.56 8.58
CA PHE A 88 14.70 7.32 9.31
C PHE A 88 13.50 7.75 8.45
N HIS A 89 13.54 7.56 7.12
CA HIS A 89 12.38 7.77 6.25
C HIS A 89 11.16 6.93 6.66
N ILE A 90 11.39 5.80 7.34
CA ILE A 90 10.35 4.92 7.89
C ILE A 90 9.40 5.69 8.83
N LEU A 91 9.92 6.69 9.57
CA LEU A 91 9.12 7.53 10.47
C LEU A 91 8.08 8.38 9.73
N GLY A 92 8.35 8.76 8.48
CA GLY A 92 7.38 9.40 7.60
C GLY A 92 6.54 8.38 6.82
N LEU A 93 7.17 7.29 6.39
CA LEU A 93 6.56 6.24 5.57
C LEU A 93 5.39 5.55 6.28
N ILE A 94 5.57 5.11 7.52
CA ILE A 94 4.52 4.36 8.25
C ILE A 94 3.26 5.22 8.46
N PRO A 95 3.34 6.44 9.02
CA PRO A 95 2.15 7.30 9.14
C PRO A 95 1.52 7.66 7.79
N ALA A 96 2.34 7.93 6.76
CA ALA A 96 1.83 8.22 5.42
C ALA A 96 1.09 7.04 4.81
N ALA A 97 1.59 5.81 4.98
CA ALA A 97 0.93 4.59 4.52
C ALA A 97 -0.39 4.34 5.27
N ILE A 98 -0.40 4.48 6.60
CA ILE A 98 -1.63 4.36 7.41
C ILE A 98 -2.66 5.41 6.97
N PHE A 99 -2.21 6.65 6.75
CA PHE A 99 -3.08 7.73 6.28
C PHE A 99 -3.66 7.44 4.90
N ALA A 100 -2.82 7.02 3.94
CA ALA A 100 -3.27 6.62 2.61
C ALA A 100 -4.29 5.48 2.67
N PHE A 101 -4.06 4.49 3.55
CA PHE A 101 -5.00 3.40 3.75
C PHE A 101 -6.32 3.89 4.38
N TYR A 102 -6.26 4.79 5.35
CA TYR A 102 -7.45 5.43 5.92
C TYR A 102 -8.26 6.20 4.87
N LEU A 103 -7.60 6.87 3.91
CA LEU A 103 -8.29 7.54 2.81
C LEU A 103 -9.13 6.57 1.95
N THR A 104 -8.78 5.28 1.90
CA THR A 104 -9.60 4.27 1.19
C THR A 104 -10.88 3.92 1.96
N TYR A 105 -10.86 4.03 3.29
CA TYR A 105 -12.03 3.84 4.16
C TYR A 105 -12.87 5.11 4.30
N LEU A 106 -12.27 6.29 4.18
CA LEU A 106 -12.90 7.59 4.40
C LEU A 106 -14.27 7.78 3.70
N PRO A 107 -14.47 7.39 2.43
CA PRO A 107 -15.78 7.54 1.77
C PRO A 107 -16.91 6.79 2.48
N TYR A 108 -16.63 5.63 3.07
CA TYR A 108 -17.62 4.86 3.83
C TYR A 108 -17.96 5.57 5.14
N GLN A 109 -16.96 6.09 5.84
CA GLN A 109 -17.19 6.82 7.09
C GLN A 109 -17.99 8.12 6.87
N LEU A 110 -17.71 8.84 5.77
CA LEU A 110 -18.48 10.02 5.40
C LEU A 110 -19.93 9.65 5.07
N LYS A 111 -20.15 8.55 4.35
CA LYS A 111 -21.50 8.05 4.04
C LYS A 111 -22.31 7.79 5.31
N ASP A 112 -21.74 7.10 6.30
CA ASP A 112 -22.43 6.75 7.54
C ASP A 112 -22.85 7.98 8.35
N LYS A 113 -21.94 8.95 8.47
CA LYS A 113 -22.22 10.23 9.14
C LYS A 113 -23.34 11.02 8.46
N ILE A 114 -23.43 10.96 7.13
CA ILE A 114 -24.46 11.65 6.36
C ILE A 114 -25.80 10.91 6.45
N SER A 115 -25.79 9.58 6.43
CA SER A 115 -27.02 8.77 6.52
C SER A 115 -27.60 8.62 7.93
N GLY A 116 -26.90 9.11 8.96
CA GLY A 116 -27.35 9.01 10.35
C GLY A 116 -27.40 7.56 10.88
N SER A 117 -26.64 6.66 10.24
CA SER A 117 -26.54 5.23 10.56
C SER A 117 -25.20 4.91 11.19
#